data_AF-A0A3N6F119-F1
#
_entry.id   AF-A0A3N6F119-F1
#
_cell.length_a   1.000
_cell.length_b   1.000
_cell.length_c   1.000
_cell.angle_alpha   90.00
_cell.angle_beta   90.00
_cell.angle_gamma   90.00
#
_symmetry.space_group_name_H-M   'P 1'
#
loop_
_entity.id
_entity.type
_entity.pdbx_description
1 polymer ?
#
loop_
_entity_poly.entity_id
_entity_poly.type
_entity_poly.pdbx_seq_one_letter_code
_entity_poly.pdbx_strand_id
1 'polypeptide(L)'
;MHRTKVRNTAAVLLTVTAAAAGAAYLLNIPPFEGVGTIEASDVCENLGTSAKVAPALQELAPRKPEYSFREQKDLRDAINYFSGCHAWTGNREFLVTRTEYTHLGDTFDEWAGGPASKMIDIEDPKKFNRFDIGTNGWGVVSQRKAALSTPCFAEKKKSLTTIVVLWDTAEGRTNNRYRQELIDLATSAAKYAHEDARCTIPFEI
;
A
#
# COMPACT_ATOMS: atom_id res chain seq x y z
N MET A 1 -49.36 -39.54 19.04
CA MET A 1 -48.86 -38.56 20.04
C MET A 1 -47.37 -38.17 19.87
N HIS A 2 -46.72 -38.35 18.71
CA HIS A 2 -45.29 -37.99 18.54
C HIS A 2 -44.98 -36.67 17.82
N ARG A 3 -45.95 -36.02 17.16
CA ARG A 3 -45.71 -34.80 16.36
C ARG A 3 -45.56 -33.51 17.17
N THR A 4 -46.11 -33.42 18.37
CA THR A 4 -46.11 -32.19 19.19
C THR A 4 -44.78 -31.95 19.92
N LYS A 5 -44.08 -33.00 20.33
CA LYS A 5 -42.76 -32.87 20.99
C LYS A 5 -41.67 -32.36 20.04
N VAL A 6 -41.70 -32.78 18.77
CA VAL A 6 -40.69 -32.41 17.75
C VAL A 6 -40.81 -30.94 17.34
N ARG A 7 -42.03 -30.38 17.35
CA ARG A 7 -42.27 -28.97 17.02
C ARG A 7 -41.73 -28.01 18.08
N ASN A 8 -41.87 -28.36 19.37
CA ASN A 8 -41.42 -27.50 20.46
C ASN A 8 -39.89 -27.48 20.58
N THR A 9 -39.20 -28.59 20.33
CA THR A 9 -37.72 -28.62 20.33
C THR A 9 -37.11 -27.83 19.17
N ALA A 10 -37.73 -27.86 17.98
CA ALA A 10 -37.26 -27.08 16.84
C ALA A 10 -37.38 -25.56 17.07
N ALA A 11 -38.47 -25.10 17.68
CA ALA A 11 -38.68 -23.68 17.98
C ALA A 11 -37.70 -23.16 19.05
N VAL A 12 -37.40 -23.97 20.08
CA VAL A 12 -36.40 -23.64 21.10
C VAL A 12 -34.98 -23.61 20.51
N LEU A 13 -34.62 -24.55 19.62
CA LEU A 13 -33.32 -24.53 18.96
C LEU A 13 -33.12 -23.28 18.08
N LEU A 14 -34.16 -22.87 17.34
CA LEU A 14 -34.11 -21.68 16.47
C LEU A 14 -33.99 -20.38 17.27
N THR A 15 -34.63 -20.29 18.43
CA THR A 15 -34.54 -19.10 19.30
C THR A 15 -33.19 -19.00 19.98
N VAL A 16 -32.62 -20.12 20.43
CA VAL A 16 -31.27 -20.16 21.03
C VAL A 16 -30.19 -19.82 20.01
N THR A 17 -30.27 -20.33 18.78
CA THR A 17 -29.29 -19.98 17.73
C THR A 17 -29.41 -18.53 17.27
N ALA A 18 -30.64 -18.00 17.15
CA ALA A 18 -30.84 -16.59 16.83
C ALA A 18 -30.31 -15.65 17.93
N ALA A 19 -30.52 -15.99 19.20
CA ALA A 19 -29.99 -15.22 20.32
C ALA A 19 -28.45 -15.29 20.40
N ALA A 20 -27.86 -16.46 20.17
CA ALA A 20 -26.41 -16.63 20.13
C ALA A 20 -25.77 -15.88 18.95
N ALA A 21 -26.39 -15.92 17.76
CA ALA A 21 -25.94 -15.15 16.61
C ALA A 21 -26.08 -13.63 16.82
N GLY A 22 -27.18 -13.18 17.44
CA GLY A 22 -27.38 -11.77 17.80
C GLY A 22 -26.36 -11.27 18.81
N ALA A 23 -26.02 -12.07 19.82
CA ALA A 23 -24.98 -11.75 20.79
C ALA A 23 -23.58 -11.74 20.15
N ALA A 24 -23.26 -12.72 19.29
CA ALA A 24 -22.00 -12.76 18.56
C ALA A 24 -21.82 -11.56 17.62
N TYR A 25 -22.90 -11.10 16.97
CA TYR A 25 -22.90 -9.89 16.15
C TYR A 25 -22.63 -8.63 16.99
N LEU A 26 -23.28 -8.48 18.14
CA LEU A 26 -23.07 -7.33 19.05
C LEU A 26 -21.67 -7.30 19.67
N LEU A 27 -21.07 -8.47 19.87
CA LEU A 27 -19.72 -8.61 20.43
C LEU A 27 -18.62 -8.66 19.37
N ASN A 28 -18.97 -8.49 18.08
CA ASN A 28 -18.03 -8.54 16.95
C ASN A 28 -17.20 -9.84 16.93
N ILE A 29 -17.79 -10.95 17.38
CA ILE A 29 -17.15 -12.27 17.42
C ILE A 29 -17.16 -12.85 16.00
N PRO A 30 -16.07 -13.51 15.53
CA PRO A 30 -16.05 -14.14 14.22
C PRO A 30 -17.31 -15.01 13.98
N PRO A 31 -18.00 -14.92 12.83
CA PRO A 31 -17.60 -14.27 11.57
C PRO A 31 -18.15 -12.84 11.35
N PHE A 32 -18.65 -12.15 12.38
CA PHE A 32 -19.37 -10.87 12.24
C PHE A 32 -18.49 -9.62 12.34
N GLU A 33 -17.17 -9.79 12.37
CA GLU A 33 -16.20 -8.70 12.42
C GLU A 33 -16.41 -7.73 11.25
N GLY A 34 -16.74 -6.47 11.57
CA GLY A 34 -16.80 -5.39 10.59
C GLY A 34 -15.46 -5.13 9.90
N VAL A 35 -15.49 -4.41 8.77
CA VAL A 35 -14.27 -3.90 8.15
C VAL A 35 -13.84 -2.65 8.92
N GLY A 36 -12.59 -2.62 9.40
CA GLY A 36 -12.02 -1.46 10.05
C GLY A 36 -11.86 -0.28 9.11
N THR A 37 -11.68 0.90 9.67
CA THR A 37 -11.40 2.13 8.93
C THR A 37 -9.93 2.49 9.07
N ILE A 38 -9.29 2.85 7.96
CA ILE A 38 -7.94 3.43 7.95
C ILE A 38 -8.10 4.93 8.14
N GLU A 39 -7.79 5.42 9.34
CA GLU A 39 -7.85 6.83 9.66
C GLU A 39 -6.59 7.56 9.16
N ALA A 40 -6.76 8.82 8.76
CA ALA A 40 -5.67 9.66 8.29
C ALA A 40 -4.53 9.84 9.31
N SER A 41 -4.84 9.76 10.61
CA SER A 41 -3.87 9.86 11.70
C SER A 41 -2.98 8.64 11.86
N ASP A 42 -3.40 7.49 11.33
CA ASP A 42 -2.74 6.21 11.58
C ASP A 42 -1.72 5.88 10.48
N VAL A 43 -1.82 6.55 9.34
CA VAL A 43 -1.00 6.33 8.15
C VAL A 43 0.39 6.96 8.33
N CYS A 44 1.43 6.29 7.81
CA CYS A 44 2.78 6.84 7.82
C CYS A 44 2.83 8.21 7.12
N GLU A 45 3.52 9.16 7.75
CA GLU A 45 3.68 10.53 7.23
C GLU A 45 4.43 10.53 5.89
N ASN A 46 5.38 9.61 5.73
CA ASN A 46 6.18 9.50 4.51
C ASN A 46 5.44 8.97 3.27
N LEU A 47 4.16 8.64 3.40
CA LEU A 47 3.29 8.42 2.25
C LEU A 47 2.73 9.74 1.69
N GLY A 48 3.00 10.88 2.35
CA GLY A 48 2.53 12.21 1.98
C GLY A 48 1.20 12.58 2.65
N THR A 49 0.40 13.43 2.00
CA THR A 49 -0.80 14.01 2.63
C THR A 49 -1.88 12.96 2.90
N SER A 50 -2.14 12.71 4.18
CA SER A 50 -3.06 11.68 4.68
C SER A 50 -4.49 11.76 4.11
N ALA A 51 -4.97 12.95 3.75
CA ALA A 51 -6.30 13.16 3.16
C ALA A 51 -6.54 12.43 1.82
N LYS A 52 -5.48 12.13 1.05
CA LYS A 52 -5.56 11.33 -0.19
C LYS A 52 -5.08 9.90 0.00
N VAL A 53 -4.14 9.70 0.92
CA VAL A 53 -3.49 8.40 1.15
C VAL A 53 -4.41 7.43 1.86
N ALA A 54 -5.12 7.85 2.92
CA ALA A 54 -5.98 6.96 3.70
C ALA A 54 -7.12 6.32 2.84
N PRO A 55 -7.85 7.08 2.00
CA PRO A 55 -8.84 6.48 1.10
C PRO A 55 -8.23 5.51 0.08
N ALA A 56 -7.07 5.83 -0.50
CA ALA A 56 -6.39 4.94 -1.44
C ALA A 56 -5.94 3.63 -0.75
N LEU A 57 -5.40 3.73 0.47
CA LEU A 57 -5.07 2.56 1.28
C LEU A 57 -6.31 1.73 1.63
N GLN A 58 -7.44 2.36 1.94
CA GLN A 58 -8.69 1.67 2.25
C GLN A 58 -9.20 0.84 1.06
N GLU A 59 -9.06 1.32 -0.17
CA GLU A 59 -9.42 0.58 -1.39
C GLU A 59 -8.48 -0.60 -1.67
N LEU A 60 -7.19 -0.44 -1.35
CA LEU A 60 -6.15 -1.46 -1.56
C LEU A 60 -6.19 -2.56 -0.49
N ALA A 61 -6.53 -2.20 0.74
CA ALA A 61 -6.36 -3.05 1.91
C ALA A 61 -7.29 -4.29 1.91
N PRO A 62 -6.79 -5.45 2.35
CA PRO A 62 -7.63 -6.60 2.67
C PRO A 62 -8.78 -6.21 3.62
N ARG A 63 -10.00 -6.66 3.36
CA ARG A 63 -11.16 -6.39 4.23
C ARG A 63 -10.98 -7.06 5.59
N LYS A 64 -10.45 -6.32 6.56
CA LYS A 64 -10.10 -6.78 7.92
C LYS A 64 -10.56 -5.79 8.98
N PRO A 65 -10.78 -6.24 10.23
CA PRO A 65 -11.25 -5.36 11.31
C PRO A 65 -10.19 -4.38 11.79
N GLU A 66 -8.91 -4.69 11.60
CA GLU A 66 -7.80 -3.90 12.14
C GLU A 66 -6.67 -3.74 11.12
N TYR A 67 -6.08 -2.53 11.13
CA TYR A 67 -4.91 -2.16 10.33
C TYR A 67 -3.85 -1.58 11.26
N SER A 68 -2.59 -1.77 10.89
CA SER A 68 -1.47 -1.10 11.57
C SER A 68 -0.43 -0.64 10.56
N PHE A 69 0.26 0.44 10.91
CA PHE A 69 1.26 1.07 10.06
C PHE A 69 2.54 1.28 10.85
N ARG A 70 3.67 1.14 10.16
CA ARG A 70 4.99 1.40 10.74
C ARG A 70 5.79 2.18 9.74
N GLU A 71 6.13 3.39 10.15
CA GLU A 71 7.07 4.22 9.44
C GLU A 71 8.50 3.76 9.74
N GLN A 72 9.33 3.77 8.70
CA GLN A 72 10.77 3.64 8.80
C GLN A 72 11.39 4.86 8.13
N LYS A 73 12.29 5.52 8.86
CA LYS A 73 13.11 6.61 8.35
C LYS A 73 14.53 6.36 8.81
N ASP A 74 15.47 6.39 7.88
CA ASP A 74 16.89 6.41 8.20
C ASP A 74 17.50 7.66 7.58
N LEU A 75 17.72 8.66 8.45
CA LEU A 75 18.34 9.94 8.10
C LEU A 75 19.84 9.95 8.43
N ARG A 76 20.47 8.76 8.55
CA ARG A 76 21.79 8.64 9.18
C ARG A 76 22.85 9.57 8.60
N ASP A 77 22.82 9.95 7.32
CA ASP A 77 23.74 10.93 6.73
C ASP A 77 23.16 11.60 5.48
N ALA A 78 23.57 12.83 5.15
CA ALA A 78 23.15 13.58 3.96
C ALA A 78 23.34 12.82 2.62
N ILE A 79 24.18 11.79 2.63
CA ILE A 79 24.50 10.97 1.45
C ILE A 79 23.58 9.75 1.28
N ASN A 80 22.84 9.34 2.31
CA ASN A 80 21.99 8.15 2.36
C ASN A 80 20.57 8.56 2.77
N TYR A 81 19.62 8.48 1.85
CA TYR A 81 18.22 8.70 2.12
C TYR A 81 17.48 7.36 2.10
N PHE A 82 16.69 7.12 3.14
CA PHE A 82 15.74 6.03 3.18
C PHE A 82 14.48 6.44 3.94
N SER A 83 13.33 6.24 3.30
CA SER A 83 12.02 6.30 3.94
C SER A 83 11.17 5.13 3.47
N GLY A 84 10.41 4.52 4.38
CA GLY A 84 9.48 3.47 4.04
C GLY A 84 8.27 3.42 4.97
N CYS A 85 7.18 2.88 4.45
CA CYS A 85 5.99 2.59 5.24
C CYS A 85 5.62 1.15 5.01
N HIS A 86 5.27 0.47 6.09
CA HIS A 86 4.76 -0.87 6.03
C HIS A 86 3.36 -0.87 6.62
N ALA A 87 2.44 -1.58 5.98
CA ALA A 87 1.05 -1.68 6.40
C ALA A 87 0.63 -3.14 6.56
N TRP A 88 -0.04 -3.45 7.67
CA TRP A 88 -0.43 -4.81 8.05
C TRP A 88 -1.90 -4.94 8.39
N THR A 89 -2.42 -6.15 8.19
CA THR A 89 -3.66 -6.65 8.80
C THR A 89 -3.33 -7.82 9.72
N GLY A 90 -3.40 -7.61 11.04
CA GLY A 90 -2.81 -8.54 12.00
C GLY A 90 -1.33 -8.81 11.72
N ASN A 91 -0.95 -10.06 11.47
CA ASN A 91 0.44 -10.46 11.19
C ASN A 91 0.78 -10.53 9.69
N ARG A 92 -0.10 -10.04 8.81
CA ARG A 92 0.12 -10.09 7.35
C ARG A 92 0.36 -8.70 6.80
N GLU A 93 1.55 -8.49 6.26
CA GLU A 93 1.87 -7.28 5.52
C GLU A 93 1.09 -7.28 4.21
N PHE A 94 0.35 -6.21 3.95
CA PHE A 94 -0.40 -6.07 2.70
C PHE A 94 0.21 -5.03 1.78
N LEU A 95 0.93 -4.05 2.32
CA LEU A 95 1.57 -3.01 1.52
C LEU A 95 2.92 -2.59 2.11
N VAL A 96 3.89 -2.38 1.22
CA VAL A 96 5.19 -1.78 1.53
C VAL A 96 5.42 -0.61 0.60
N THR A 97 5.92 0.48 1.15
CA THR A 97 6.51 1.58 0.40
C THR A 97 7.94 1.77 0.83
N ARG A 98 8.82 2.02 -0.14
CA ARG A 98 10.24 2.25 0.07
C ARG A 98 10.72 3.32 -0.89
N THR A 99 11.45 4.30 -0.38
CA THR A 99 12.12 5.33 -1.15
C THR A 99 13.58 5.42 -0.72
N GLU A 100 14.49 5.41 -1.69
CA GLU A 100 15.92 5.54 -1.42
C GLU A 100 16.68 6.22 -2.56
N TYR A 101 17.91 6.64 -2.27
CA TYR A 101 18.82 7.12 -3.31
C TYR A 101 19.26 6.00 -4.24
N THR A 102 19.17 6.27 -5.54
CA THR A 102 19.57 5.37 -6.61
C THR A 102 20.28 6.11 -7.73
N HIS A 103 20.80 5.37 -8.71
CA HIS A 103 21.23 5.94 -9.97
C HIS A 103 20.02 6.06 -10.92
N LEU A 104 19.82 7.25 -11.52
CA LEU A 104 18.71 7.48 -12.45
C LEU A 104 18.85 6.72 -13.76
N GLY A 105 20.07 6.47 -14.22
CA GLY A 105 20.34 5.98 -15.57
C GLY A 105 20.14 7.07 -16.63
N ASP A 106 20.84 6.95 -17.75
CA ASP A 106 20.65 7.82 -18.91
C ASP A 106 19.44 7.33 -19.75
N THR A 107 19.08 6.06 -19.60
CA THR A 107 17.90 5.45 -20.23
C THR A 107 17.00 4.75 -19.22
N PHE A 108 15.73 4.56 -19.59
CA PHE A 108 14.80 3.76 -18.81
C PHE A 108 15.31 2.34 -18.56
N ASP A 109 15.92 1.70 -19.56
CA ASP A 109 16.38 0.31 -19.45
C ASP A 109 17.57 0.20 -18.48
N GLU A 110 18.43 1.23 -18.42
CA GLU A 110 19.49 1.32 -17.41
C GLU A 110 18.94 1.48 -16.00
N TRP A 111 17.91 2.29 -15.82
CA TRP A 111 17.22 2.41 -14.54
C TRP A 111 16.55 1.09 -14.15
N ALA A 112 15.67 0.59 -15.01
CA ALA A 112 14.84 -0.58 -14.78
C ALA A 112 15.66 -1.88 -14.69
N GLY A 113 16.85 -1.94 -15.31
CA GLY A 113 17.80 -3.04 -15.22
C GLY A 113 18.90 -2.84 -14.16
N GLY A 114 19.00 -1.66 -13.56
CA GLY A 114 20.00 -1.29 -12.56
C GLY A 114 19.62 -1.73 -11.14
N PRO A 115 20.13 -1.07 -10.08
CA PRO A 115 19.77 -1.35 -8.68
C PRO A 115 18.26 -1.29 -8.41
N ALA A 116 17.52 -0.46 -9.17
CA ALA A 116 16.06 -0.39 -9.07
C ALA A 116 15.40 -1.72 -9.47
N SER A 117 15.97 -2.49 -10.40
CA SER A 117 15.47 -3.83 -10.76
C SER A 117 15.38 -4.77 -9.55
N LYS A 118 16.34 -4.68 -8.63
CA LYS A 118 16.43 -5.50 -7.41
C LYS A 118 15.39 -5.09 -6.39
N MET A 119 15.07 -3.80 -6.30
CA MET A 119 14.06 -3.30 -5.37
C MET A 119 12.63 -3.50 -5.89
N ILE A 120 12.45 -3.37 -7.21
CA ILE A 120 11.15 -3.54 -7.87
C ILE A 120 10.89 -5.04 -8.13
N ASP A 121 11.92 -5.88 -8.02
CA ASP A 121 11.87 -7.32 -8.29
C ASP A 121 11.17 -7.57 -9.63
N ILE A 122 11.76 -6.95 -10.66
CA ILE A 122 11.32 -7.04 -12.05
C ILE A 122 11.88 -8.36 -12.59
N GLU A 123 11.17 -9.46 -12.36
CA GLU A 123 11.48 -10.73 -13.06
C GLU A 123 11.20 -10.61 -14.57
N ASP A 124 10.35 -9.67 -14.98
CA ASP A 124 10.03 -9.39 -16.38
C ASP A 124 9.56 -7.93 -16.58
N PRO A 125 10.40 -7.05 -17.17
CA PRO A 125 10.05 -5.66 -17.44
C PRO A 125 8.81 -5.51 -18.33
N LYS A 126 8.47 -6.54 -19.13
CA LYS A 126 7.30 -6.53 -20.03
C LYS A 126 5.98 -6.63 -19.28
N LYS A 127 5.99 -6.98 -17.99
CA LYS A 127 4.78 -7.00 -17.13
C LYS A 127 4.41 -5.63 -16.59
N PHE A 128 5.21 -4.61 -16.87
CA PHE A 128 5.02 -3.26 -16.39
C PHE A 128 4.61 -2.33 -17.53
N ASN A 129 3.62 -1.48 -17.25
CA ASN A 129 3.28 -0.37 -18.12
C ASN A 129 4.01 0.87 -17.61
N ARG A 130 4.61 1.63 -18.54
CA ARG A 130 5.17 2.94 -18.21
C ARG A 130 4.04 3.92 -17.91
N PHE A 131 4.30 4.84 -16.99
CA PHE A 131 3.44 6.01 -16.76
C PHE A 131 4.31 7.26 -16.68
N ASP A 132 3.72 8.38 -17.05
CA ASP A 132 4.40 9.68 -17.04
C ASP A 132 4.48 10.22 -15.61
N ILE A 133 5.64 10.74 -15.23
CA ILE A 133 5.90 11.39 -13.94
C ILE A 133 6.55 12.76 -14.12
N GLY A 134 6.45 13.35 -15.31
CA GLY A 134 7.05 14.62 -15.64
C GLY A 134 8.46 14.49 -16.23
N THR A 135 9.13 15.64 -16.32
CA THR A 135 10.39 15.76 -17.08
C THR A 135 11.56 15.14 -16.31
N ASN A 136 12.30 14.23 -16.96
CA ASN A 136 13.51 13.55 -16.45
C ASN A 136 13.28 12.44 -15.41
N GLY A 137 12.06 11.90 -15.31
CA GLY A 137 11.78 10.77 -14.42
C GLY A 137 11.39 9.49 -15.16
N TRP A 138 11.39 8.37 -14.45
CA TRP A 138 10.93 7.07 -14.93
C TRP A 138 9.80 6.53 -14.06
N GLY A 139 8.67 6.14 -14.64
CA GLY A 139 7.55 5.52 -13.91
C GLY A 139 7.12 4.19 -14.52
N VAL A 140 6.87 3.18 -13.68
CA VAL A 140 6.34 1.87 -14.06
C VAL A 140 5.28 1.34 -13.10
N VAL A 141 4.27 0.68 -13.63
CA VAL A 141 3.21 0.08 -12.82
C VAL A 141 2.77 -1.27 -13.38
N SER A 142 2.54 -2.23 -12.48
CA SER A 142 1.94 -3.53 -12.74
C SER A 142 0.68 -3.70 -11.88
N GLN A 143 0.13 -4.91 -11.80
CA GLN A 143 -1.06 -5.18 -10.99
C GLN A 143 -0.83 -5.06 -9.47
N ARG A 144 0.43 -5.11 -9.01
CA ARG A 144 0.78 -5.14 -7.58
C ARG A 144 1.89 -4.18 -7.19
N LYS A 145 2.52 -3.55 -8.15
CA LYS A 145 3.73 -2.75 -7.92
C LYS A 145 3.62 -1.46 -8.71
N ALA A 146 3.95 -0.34 -8.09
CA ALA A 146 4.28 0.89 -8.79
C ALA A 146 5.68 1.31 -8.35
N ALA A 147 6.47 1.81 -9.28
CA ALA A 147 7.77 2.37 -8.99
C ALA A 147 8.00 3.60 -9.84
N LEU A 148 8.68 4.58 -9.26
CA LEU A 148 9.09 5.77 -9.98
C LEU A 148 10.46 6.24 -9.50
N SER A 149 11.23 6.87 -10.40
CA SER A 149 12.53 7.45 -10.09
C SER A 149 12.65 8.85 -10.64
N THR A 150 13.17 9.74 -9.80
CA THR A 150 13.11 11.18 -10.03
C THR A 150 14.44 11.82 -9.64
N PRO A 151 15.00 12.73 -10.46
CA PRO A 151 16.32 13.30 -10.18
C PRO A 151 16.36 14.08 -8.87
N CYS A 152 17.42 13.93 -8.08
CA CYS A 152 17.66 14.78 -6.92
C CYS A 152 18.87 15.68 -7.18
N PHE A 153 18.64 16.91 -7.65
CA PHE A 153 19.73 17.80 -8.11
C PHE A 153 20.68 18.29 -7.01
N ALA A 154 20.27 18.23 -5.74
CA ALA A 154 21.15 18.48 -4.60
C ALA A 154 22.36 17.53 -4.59
N GLU A 155 22.16 16.32 -5.11
CA GLU A 155 23.16 15.25 -5.16
C GLU A 155 23.42 14.85 -6.61
N LYS A 156 24.49 15.38 -7.23
CA LYS A 156 24.80 15.13 -8.65
C LYS A 156 24.74 13.63 -8.99
N LYS A 157 23.92 13.28 -10.00
CA LYS A 157 23.68 11.91 -10.51
C LYS A 157 22.96 10.95 -9.55
N LYS A 158 22.35 11.43 -8.46
CA LYS A 158 21.42 10.63 -7.65
C LYS A 158 19.97 10.93 -8.05
N SER A 159 19.15 9.91 -7.95
CA SER A 159 17.69 10.01 -7.99
C SER A 159 17.10 9.41 -6.73
N LEU A 160 15.86 9.79 -6.42
CA LEU A 160 15.05 9.09 -5.44
C LEU A 160 14.17 8.09 -6.20
N THR A 161 14.35 6.80 -5.92
CA THR A 161 13.45 5.75 -6.43
C THR A 161 12.47 5.38 -5.33
N THR A 162 11.18 5.57 -5.60
CA THR A 162 10.06 5.18 -4.74
C THR A 162 9.38 3.96 -5.31
N ILE A 163 9.06 2.99 -4.46
CA ILE A 163 8.44 1.72 -4.84
C ILE A 163 7.32 1.43 -3.86
N VAL A 164 6.16 1.07 -4.40
CA VAL A 164 5.00 0.58 -3.67
C VAL A 164 4.76 -0.86 -4.10
N VAL A 165 4.69 -1.78 -3.14
CA VAL A 165 4.40 -3.20 -3.36
C VAL A 165 3.16 -3.58 -2.56
N LEU A 166 2.20 -4.19 -3.24
CA LEU A 166 0.95 -4.69 -2.69
C LEU A 166 1.00 -6.23 -2.57
N TRP A 167 1.28 -6.74 -1.37
CA TRP A 167 1.44 -8.17 -1.06
C TRP A 167 0.14 -8.92 -0.82
N ASP A 168 -0.92 -8.20 -0.47
CA ASP A 168 -2.27 -8.76 -0.30
C ASP A 168 -3.32 -7.73 -0.74
N THR A 169 -4.48 -8.17 -1.22
CA THR A 169 -5.52 -7.27 -1.77
C THR A 169 -6.88 -7.51 -1.13
N ALA A 170 -7.75 -6.50 -1.19
CA ALA A 170 -9.15 -6.59 -0.76
C ALA A 170 -9.92 -7.81 -1.33
N GLU A 171 -9.60 -8.21 -2.56
CA GLU A 171 -10.31 -9.26 -3.31
C GLU A 171 -9.52 -10.57 -3.44
N GLY A 172 -8.32 -10.67 -2.82
CA GLY A 172 -7.44 -11.84 -2.96
C GLY A 172 -6.98 -12.12 -4.41
N ARG A 173 -7.25 -11.19 -5.33
CA ARG A 173 -6.89 -11.26 -6.75
C ARG A 173 -6.22 -9.97 -7.18
N THR A 174 -5.26 -10.11 -8.09
CA THR A 174 -4.59 -8.99 -8.75
C THR A 174 -5.48 -8.49 -9.88
N ASN A 175 -5.97 -7.25 -9.74
CA ASN A 175 -6.83 -6.61 -10.72
C ASN A 175 -6.15 -5.33 -11.22
N ASN A 176 -6.29 -5.03 -12.50
CA ASN A 176 -5.87 -3.74 -13.07
C ASN A 176 -6.59 -2.54 -12.43
N ARG A 177 -7.65 -2.79 -11.65
CA ARG A 177 -8.40 -1.79 -10.89
C ARG A 177 -7.51 -0.91 -10.01
N TYR A 178 -6.48 -1.49 -9.36
CA TYR A 178 -5.64 -0.79 -8.38
C TYR A 178 -4.49 0.04 -8.98
N ARG A 179 -4.43 0.12 -10.31
CA ARG A 179 -3.30 0.72 -11.00
C ARG A 179 -3.14 2.20 -10.62
N GLN A 180 -4.24 2.94 -10.55
CA GLN A 180 -4.19 4.37 -10.27
C GLN A 180 -3.82 4.63 -8.81
N GLU A 181 -4.37 3.87 -7.88
CA GLU A 181 -4.09 3.99 -6.44
C GLU A 181 -2.61 3.69 -6.14
N LEU A 182 -2.02 2.70 -6.83
CA LEU A 182 -0.58 2.42 -6.72
C LEU A 182 0.28 3.57 -7.28
N ILE A 183 -0.11 4.16 -8.41
CA ILE A 183 0.57 5.34 -8.99
C ILE A 183 0.47 6.51 -8.02
N ASP A 184 -0.71 6.78 -7.48
CA ASP A 184 -0.98 7.91 -6.60
C ASP A 184 -0.19 7.78 -5.30
N LEU A 185 -0.15 6.59 -4.71
CA LEU A 185 0.67 6.30 -3.52
C LEU A 185 2.16 6.48 -3.81
N ALA A 186 2.67 5.92 -4.91
CA ALA A 186 4.08 6.06 -5.28
C ALA A 186 4.44 7.53 -5.51
N THR A 187 3.56 8.28 -6.18
CA THR A 187 3.74 9.71 -6.45
C THR A 187 3.71 10.54 -5.17
N SER A 188 2.77 10.27 -4.27
CA SER A 188 2.65 10.97 -2.99
C SER A 188 3.88 10.72 -2.10
N ALA A 189 4.32 9.47 -1.98
CA ALA A 189 5.53 9.12 -1.25
C ALA A 189 6.80 9.71 -1.89
N ALA A 190 6.87 9.76 -3.22
CA ALA A 190 7.98 10.40 -3.92
C ALA A 190 8.03 11.93 -3.68
N LYS A 191 6.88 12.61 -3.69
CA LYS A 191 6.78 14.04 -3.36
C LYS A 191 7.27 14.31 -1.95
N TYR A 192 6.79 13.53 -0.97
CA TYR A 192 7.27 13.61 0.40
C TYR A 192 8.78 13.43 0.48
N ALA A 193 9.31 12.39 -0.16
CA ALA A 193 10.74 12.11 -0.11
C ALA A 193 11.60 13.20 -0.75
N HIS A 194 11.10 13.84 -1.82
CA HIS A 194 11.78 14.99 -2.43
C HIS A 194 11.87 16.19 -1.48
N GLU A 195 10.78 16.47 -0.78
CA GLU A 195 10.72 17.55 0.20
C GLU A 195 11.63 17.25 1.39
N ASP A 196 11.54 16.04 1.95
CA ASP A 196 12.32 15.61 3.11
C ASP A 196 13.83 15.54 2.79
N ALA A 197 14.20 15.01 1.62
CA ALA A 197 15.57 14.96 1.13
C ALA A 197 16.09 16.29 0.56
N ARG A 198 15.27 17.35 0.55
CA ARG A 198 15.62 18.69 0.03
C ARG A 198 16.07 18.67 -1.44
N CYS A 199 15.44 17.85 -2.27
CA CYS A 199 15.70 17.72 -3.69
C CYS A 199 15.05 18.85 -4.55
N THR A 200 14.79 20.02 -3.95
CA THR A 200 13.98 21.11 -4.52
C THR A 200 14.70 21.94 -5.60
N ILE A 201 14.68 21.43 -6.84
CA ILE A 201 14.45 22.24 -8.05
C ILE A 201 13.02 21.86 -8.48
N PRO A 202 12.15 22.80 -8.96
CA PRO A 202 10.73 22.52 -9.15
C PRO A 202 10.54 21.30 -10.04
N PHE A 203 10.06 20.24 -9.41
CA PHE A 203 9.66 19.02 -10.06
C PHE A 203 8.15 19.09 -10.21
N GLU A 204 7.67 19.14 -11.45
CA GLU A 204 6.25 19.04 -11.76
C GLU A 204 5.91 17.56 -11.94
N ILE A 205 5.19 16.97 -10.97
CA ILE A 205 4.48 15.67 -11.10
C ILE A 205 2.98 15.91 -11.08
#